data_AF-A0A1J4MG90-F1
#
_entry.id   AF-A0A1J4MG90-F1
#
_cell.length_a   1.000
_cell.length_b   1.000
_cell.length_c   1.000
_cell.angle_alpha   90.00
_cell.angle_beta   90.00
_cell.angle_gamma   90.00
#
_symmetry.space_group_name_H-M   'P 1'
#
loop_
_entity.id
_entity.type
_entity.pdbx_description
1 polymer ?
#
loop_
_entity_poly.entity_id
_entity_poly.type
_entity_poly.pdbx_seq_one_letter_code
_entity_poly.pdbx_strand_id
1 'polypeptide(L)'
;MTFARPIVSVFPSNDSTKAVSSIPLPTVFVSPLRHDLVRYVFTNMSKNKRQAYGVSTKAGHQHSAESWGTGRAVARIPRVSASGTSRSEDIGNPSFYWIMIESNFDGANRQGAFGNMCRGGHMFSPNKTYRRFHRKINTTEKRHAVAAAIAATGCPSLVMARGHRINNVPELPLVISNEIQNINKTSAAVEFFKNFGLEEEMKRIESSIAIRCGKGKMRNRRRVCAVGPLIVYAEDNGIVKAMRNIKGVDTCSVERLNLLRLAPGGTFGRLTIFTKDAIKRLQEIYGSYTHGSSSKVGYTLPRPAMTNADISRIINSTEVQSVLRPLRGFRCMGGIKRTKTLKNNLTNLSKRACLNPAYTSLRKSARLAQIPGTRLHAIKQRQKAANRALKKSIKQKSETALAAKALSGPNQN
;
A
#
# COMPACT_ATOMS: atom_id res chain seq x y z
N MET A 1 -5.80 23.81 13.77
CA MET A 1 -6.29 24.35 12.48
C MET A 1 -5.23 24.10 11.41
N THR A 2 -5.64 23.65 10.22
CA THR A 2 -4.73 23.28 9.11
C THR A 2 -4.13 24.47 8.37
N PHE A 3 -4.61 25.69 8.62
CA PHE A 3 -4.22 26.90 7.90
C PHE A 3 -3.86 28.05 8.84
N ALA A 4 -2.74 28.71 8.57
CA ALA A 4 -2.18 29.79 9.38
C ALA A 4 -2.63 31.20 8.94
N ARG A 5 -3.29 31.33 7.78
CA ARG A 5 -3.69 32.63 7.20
C ARG A 5 -5.21 32.76 7.09
N PRO A 6 -5.83 33.75 7.75
CA PRO A 6 -7.27 34.00 7.63
C PRO A 6 -7.64 34.73 6.33
N ILE A 7 -6.67 35.35 5.65
CA ILE A 7 -6.87 36.20 4.47
C ILE A 7 -5.94 35.74 3.35
N VAL A 8 -6.42 35.77 2.10
CA VAL A 8 -5.68 35.39 0.88
C VAL A 8 -5.61 36.58 -0.07
N SER A 9 -4.48 36.73 -0.74
CA SER A 9 -4.23 37.78 -1.73
C SER A 9 -4.91 37.44 -3.07
N VAL A 10 -5.48 38.44 -3.73
CA VAL A 10 -6.07 38.32 -5.07
C VAL A 10 -5.15 38.98 -6.07
N PHE A 11 -4.68 38.21 -7.05
CA PHE A 11 -3.79 38.69 -8.10
C PHE A 11 -4.56 39.12 -9.36
N PRO A 12 -4.11 40.15 -10.08
CA PRO A 12 -4.65 40.52 -11.39
C PRO A 12 -4.33 39.44 -12.44
N SER A 13 -5.03 39.37 -13.57
CA SER A 13 -4.76 38.32 -14.57
C SER A 13 -3.37 38.40 -15.22
N ASN A 14 -2.75 39.59 -15.19
CA ASN A 14 -1.56 39.88 -15.98
C ASN A 14 -0.27 39.88 -15.16
N ASP A 15 -0.34 40.07 -13.84
CA ASP A 15 0.82 40.24 -12.96
C ASP A 15 0.68 39.36 -11.72
N SER A 16 1.77 38.69 -11.33
CA SER A 16 1.84 37.80 -10.17
C SER A 16 2.52 38.43 -8.96
N THR A 17 3.11 39.62 -9.12
CA THR A 17 3.90 40.28 -8.07
C THR A 17 3.08 41.17 -7.16
N LYS A 18 2.06 41.85 -7.70
CA LYS A 18 1.22 42.80 -6.96
C LYS A 18 -0.19 42.25 -6.75
N ALA A 19 -0.61 42.14 -5.49
CA ALA A 19 -1.98 41.80 -5.13
C ALA A 19 -2.89 43.04 -5.28
N VAL A 20 -4.05 42.87 -5.91
CA VAL A 20 -5.05 43.94 -6.13
C VAL A 20 -5.98 44.08 -4.92
N SER A 21 -6.39 42.95 -4.33
CA SER A 21 -7.30 42.94 -3.19
C SER A 21 -7.04 41.72 -2.33
N SER A 22 -7.70 41.63 -1.18
CA SER A 22 -7.63 40.47 -0.30
C SER A 22 -9.04 39.94 0.01
N ILE A 23 -9.15 38.64 0.30
CA ILE A 23 -10.43 37.97 0.59
C ILE A 23 -10.23 37.03 1.78
N PRO A 24 -11.20 36.93 2.70
CA PRO A 24 -11.14 35.93 3.78
C PRO A 24 -11.14 34.51 3.21
N LEU A 25 -10.27 33.66 3.76
CA LEU A 25 -10.18 32.26 3.36
C LEU A 25 -11.47 31.52 3.77
N PRO A 26 -12.15 30.83 2.83
CA PRO A 26 -13.36 30.09 3.17
C PRO A 26 -13.09 28.96 4.16
N THR A 27 -14.06 28.69 5.05
CA THR A 27 -13.93 27.68 6.12
C THR A 27 -13.71 26.26 5.61
N VAL A 28 -14.04 25.96 4.35
CA VAL A 28 -13.76 24.66 3.71
C VAL A 28 -12.26 24.33 3.68
N PHE A 29 -11.37 25.33 3.63
CA PHE A 29 -9.92 25.09 3.67
C PHE A 29 -9.40 24.62 5.03
N VAL A 30 -10.20 24.81 6.08
CA VAL A 30 -9.93 24.34 7.45
C VAL A 30 -10.50 22.93 7.70
N SER A 31 -11.14 22.32 6.69
CA SER A 31 -11.70 20.97 6.79
C SER A 31 -10.60 19.94 7.11
N PRO A 32 -10.88 18.91 7.94
CA PRO A 32 -9.94 17.83 8.20
C PRO A 32 -9.54 17.11 6.92
N LEU A 33 -8.24 16.86 6.77
CA LEU A 33 -7.66 16.13 5.64
C LEU A 33 -7.84 14.62 5.85
N ARG A 34 -8.76 14.00 5.10
CA ARG A 34 -9.08 12.56 5.20
C ARG A 34 -8.74 11.80 3.91
N HIS A 35 -7.53 11.25 3.84
CA HIS A 35 -7.06 10.52 2.65
C HIS A 35 -7.80 9.20 2.44
N ASP A 36 -8.10 8.51 3.53
CA ASP A 36 -8.93 7.31 3.58
C ASP A 36 -10.28 7.51 2.87
N LEU A 37 -10.99 8.57 3.25
CA LEU A 37 -12.31 8.90 2.74
C LEU A 37 -12.24 9.32 1.27
N VAL A 38 -11.29 10.19 0.92
CA VAL A 38 -11.08 10.61 -0.48
C VAL A 38 -10.79 9.41 -1.38
N ARG A 39 -9.92 8.51 -0.97
CA ARG A 39 -9.59 7.30 -1.73
C ARG A 39 -10.79 6.36 -1.87
N TYR A 40 -11.57 6.16 -0.80
CA TYR A 40 -12.78 5.35 -0.80
C TYR A 40 -13.82 5.90 -1.79
N VAL A 41 -14.13 7.20 -1.68
CA VAL A 41 -15.12 7.86 -2.53
C VAL A 41 -14.65 7.89 -3.98
N PHE A 42 -13.38 8.25 -4.25
CA PHE A 42 -12.81 8.24 -5.60
C PHE A 42 -12.93 6.85 -6.25
N THR A 43 -12.55 5.80 -5.53
CA THR A 43 -12.59 4.42 -6.04
C THR A 43 -14.00 4.00 -6.44
N ASN A 44 -15.01 4.35 -5.63
CA ASN A 44 -16.40 3.99 -5.93
C ASN A 44 -17.01 4.91 -6.99
N MET A 45 -16.68 6.20 -6.98
CA MET A 45 -17.21 7.18 -7.93
C MET A 45 -16.66 6.92 -9.34
N SER A 46 -15.38 6.56 -9.46
CA SER A 46 -14.76 6.24 -10.74
C SER A 46 -15.38 5.00 -11.42
N LYS A 47 -15.96 4.07 -10.64
CA LYS A 47 -16.64 2.89 -11.20
C LYS A 47 -17.90 3.28 -11.98
N ASN A 48 -18.53 4.41 -11.66
CA ASN A 48 -19.79 4.83 -12.27
C ASN A 48 -19.66 5.31 -13.72
N LYS A 49 -18.43 5.59 -14.20
CA LYS A 49 -18.17 5.94 -15.61
C LYS A 49 -17.97 4.71 -16.52
N ARG A 50 -17.95 3.50 -15.96
CA ARG A 50 -17.68 2.28 -16.73
C ARG A 50 -18.86 1.92 -17.61
N GLN A 51 -18.58 1.56 -18.86
CA GLN A 51 -19.55 0.93 -19.76
C GLN A 51 -19.61 -0.58 -19.49
N ALA A 52 -20.80 -1.17 -19.58
CA ALA A 52 -20.97 -2.60 -19.46
C ALA A 52 -20.29 -3.32 -20.63
N TYR A 53 -19.70 -4.48 -20.35
CA TYR A 53 -19.12 -5.36 -21.36
C TYR A 53 -19.44 -6.80 -21.00
N GLY A 54 -19.67 -7.63 -22.01
CA GLY A 54 -19.97 -9.05 -21.86
C GLY A 54 -19.51 -9.84 -23.07
N VAL A 55 -19.43 -11.15 -22.91
CA VAL A 55 -19.21 -12.08 -24.03
C VAL A 55 -20.58 -12.45 -24.63
N SER A 56 -20.64 -12.70 -25.94
CA SER A 56 -21.87 -13.18 -26.59
C SER A 56 -22.40 -14.43 -25.89
N THR A 57 -23.71 -14.49 -25.67
CA THR A 57 -24.38 -15.60 -24.97
C THR A 57 -24.27 -16.92 -25.73
N LYS A 58 -24.21 -16.86 -27.07
CA LYS A 58 -24.08 -18.03 -27.96
C LYS A 58 -22.63 -18.39 -28.30
N ALA A 59 -21.64 -17.63 -27.82
CA ALA A 59 -20.24 -17.89 -28.14
C ALA A 59 -19.83 -19.29 -27.66
N GLY A 60 -19.22 -20.07 -28.56
CA GLY A 60 -18.80 -21.45 -28.29
C GLY A 60 -19.95 -22.46 -28.22
N HIS A 61 -21.21 -22.08 -28.43
CA HIS A 61 -22.41 -22.93 -28.40
C HIS A 61 -23.11 -23.08 -29.75
N GLN A 62 -22.53 -22.54 -30.83
CA GLN A 62 -23.10 -22.57 -32.19
C GLN A 62 -22.79 -23.86 -32.95
N HIS A 63 -22.10 -24.81 -32.33
CA HIS A 63 -21.72 -26.08 -32.93
C HIS A 63 -22.70 -27.17 -32.53
N SER A 64 -23.04 -28.07 -33.46
CA SER A 64 -23.64 -29.36 -33.12
C SER A 64 -22.51 -30.31 -32.70
N ALA A 65 -22.51 -30.72 -31.44
CA ALA A 65 -21.46 -31.56 -30.89
C ALA A 65 -22.02 -32.45 -29.77
N GLU A 66 -21.56 -33.69 -29.72
CA GLU A 66 -21.97 -34.66 -28.70
C GLU A 66 -20.75 -35.45 -28.21
N SER A 67 -20.84 -35.97 -26.99
CA SER A 67 -19.78 -36.83 -26.45
C SER A 67 -19.92 -38.23 -27.02
N TRP A 68 -18.81 -38.81 -27.45
CA TRP A 68 -18.78 -40.18 -27.97
C TRP A 68 -18.81 -41.27 -26.89
N GLY A 69 -18.81 -40.88 -25.62
CA GLY A 69 -18.75 -41.83 -24.51
C GLY A 69 -17.38 -42.50 -24.37
N THR A 70 -17.38 -43.68 -23.74
CA THR A 70 -16.18 -44.50 -23.51
C THR A 70 -15.96 -45.49 -24.65
N GLY A 71 -14.80 -46.16 -24.69
CA GLY A 71 -14.53 -47.25 -25.65
C GLY A 71 -13.95 -46.81 -27.01
N ARG A 72 -13.68 -45.52 -27.21
CA ARG A 72 -13.09 -44.97 -28.45
C ARG A 72 -11.65 -44.47 -28.32
N ALA A 73 -10.93 -44.89 -27.27
CA ALA A 73 -9.56 -44.44 -26.94
C ALA A 73 -9.36 -42.91 -26.89
N VAL A 74 -10.44 -42.16 -26.59
CA VAL A 74 -10.49 -40.70 -26.68
C VAL A 74 -11.25 -40.11 -25.47
N ALA A 75 -10.88 -38.91 -25.02
CA ALA A 75 -11.52 -38.24 -23.90
C ALA A 75 -13.01 -37.91 -24.15
N ARG A 76 -13.84 -37.99 -23.09
CA ARG A 76 -15.31 -37.86 -23.07
C ARG A 76 -15.86 -36.44 -23.33
N ILE A 77 -15.08 -35.55 -23.94
CA ILE A 77 -15.54 -34.20 -24.27
C ILE A 77 -16.49 -34.23 -25.48
N PRO A 78 -17.52 -33.36 -25.56
CA PRO A 78 -18.31 -33.22 -26.78
C PRO A 78 -17.44 -32.89 -27.99
N ARG A 79 -17.72 -33.52 -29.13
CA ARG A 79 -16.98 -33.36 -30.39
C ARG A 79 -17.94 -32.97 -31.50
N VAL A 80 -17.48 -32.08 -32.38
CA VAL A 80 -18.28 -31.57 -33.51
C VAL A 80 -18.79 -32.74 -34.36
N SER A 81 -20.05 -32.70 -34.80
CA SER A 81 -20.64 -33.70 -35.70
C SER A 81 -20.20 -33.49 -37.16
N ALA A 82 -20.50 -34.47 -38.04
CA ALA A 82 -20.11 -34.52 -39.46
C ALA A 82 -18.63 -34.84 -39.74
N SER A 83 -18.29 -35.02 -41.02
CA SER A 83 -16.95 -35.30 -41.53
C SER A 83 -16.58 -34.41 -42.74
N GLY A 84 -15.33 -34.46 -43.20
CA GLY A 84 -14.90 -33.78 -44.44
C GLY A 84 -14.42 -32.33 -44.31
N THR A 85 -14.26 -31.79 -43.09
CA THR A 85 -13.62 -30.48 -42.85
C THR A 85 -12.46 -30.63 -41.87
N SER A 86 -11.47 -29.73 -41.88
CA SER A 86 -10.37 -29.77 -40.90
C SER A 86 -10.81 -29.65 -39.44
N ARG A 87 -12.05 -29.20 -39.18
CA ARG A 87 -12.68 -29.16 -37.85
C ARG A 87 -13.30 -30.50 -37.44
N SER A 88 -13.57 -31.36 -38.41
CA SER A 88 -14.26 -32.65 -38.31
C SER A 88 -13.58 -33.69 -39.23
N GLU A 89 -12.25 -33.71 -39.26
CA GLU A 89 -11.52 -34.45 -40.29
C GLU A 89 -11.64 -35.96 -40.05
N ASP A 90 -12.07 -36.67 -41.09
CA ASP A 90 -11.84 -38.11 -41.19
C ASP A 90 -10.40 -38.28 -41.64
N ILE A 91 -9.58 -38.99 -40.85
CA ILE A 91 -8.22 -39.33 -41.26
C ILE A 91 -8.33 -40.49 -42.27
N GLY A 92 -8.86 -40.18 -43.45
CA GLY A 92 -8.94 -41.07 -44.61
C GLY A 92 -8.05 -40.49 -45.71
N ASN A 93 -6.84 -41.01 -45.81
CA ASN A 93 -5.92 -40.69 -46.90
C ASN A 93 -6.57 -41.16 -48.23
N PRO A 94 -6.77 -40.32 -49.28
CA PRO A 94 -7.45 -40.76 -50.50
C PRO A 94 -6.63 -41.72 -51.37
N SER A 95 -5.36 -41.97 -51.06
CA SER A 95 -4.45 -42.76 -51.93
C SER A 95 -4.37 -44.26 -51.61
N PHE A 96 -5.16 -44.80 -50.69
CA PHE A 96 -5.15 -46.24 -50.39
C PHE A 96 -6.58 -46.79 -50.21
N TYR A 97 -7.36 -46.71 -51.27
CA TYR A 97 -8.71 -47.28 -51.32
C TYR A 97 -8.65 -48.70 -51.90
N TRP A 98 -8.17 -49.70 -51.14
CA TRP A 98 -8.49 -51.12 -51.44
C TRP A 98 -8.14 -52.18 -50.35
N ILE A 99 -7.95 -51.87 -49.07
CA ILE A 99 -7.87 -52.93 -48.04
C ILE A 99 -8.55 -52.44 -46.76
N MET A 100 -9.47 -53.26 -46.22
CA MET A 100 -10.35 -53.06 -45.05
C MET A 100 -11.75 -52.48 -45.33
N ILE A 101 -12.57 -53.27 -46.04
CA ILE A 101 -14.01 -53.34 -45.74
C ILE A 101 -14.16 -54.57 -44.84
N GLU A 102 -14.07 -54.40 -43.50
CA GLU A 102 -14.62 -55.37 -42.50
C GLU A 102 -14.32 -55.01 -41.03
N SER A 103 -13.47 -54.02 -40.73
CA SER A 103 -13.38 -53.45 -39.38
C SER A 103 -14.11 -52.11 -39.34
N ASN A 104 -15.20 -52.02 -38.58
CA ASN A 104 -15.91 -50.78 -38.21
C ASN A 104 -15.01 -49.86 -37.35
N PHE A 105 -13.87 -49.43 -37.87
CA PHE A 105 -12.94 -48.51 -37.21
C PHE A 105 -12.94 -47.20 -37.99
N ASP A 106 -14.06 -46.48 -37.92
CA ASP A 106 -14.18 -45.10 -38.42
C ASP A 106 -13.26 -44.20 -37.58
N GLY A 107 -12.02 -44.04 -38.03
CA GLY A 107 -11.00 -43.15 -37.49
C GLY A 107 -11.31 -41.68 -37.75
N ALA A 108 -12.50 -41.22 -37.37
CA ALA A 108 -12.84 -39.80 -37.38
C ALA A 108 -12.12 -39.12 -36.20
N ASN A 109 -11.32 -38.08 -36.44
CA ASN A 109 -10.66 -37.34 -35.36
C ASN A 109 -11.37 -35.99 -35.17
N ARG A 110 -12.57 -36.04 -34.59
CA ARG A 110 -13.42 -34.85 -34.46
C ARG A 110 -12.95 -33.96 -33.32
N GLN A 111 -12.78 -32.67 -33.56
CA GLN A 111 -12.24 -31.75 -32.54
C GLN A 111 -13.23 -31.54 -31.39
N GLY A 112 -12.69 -31.36 -30.18
CA GLY A 112 -13.50 -31.05 -28.99
C GLY A 112 -14.18 -29.68 -29.08
N ALA A 113 -15.42 -29.60 -28.60
CA ALA A 113 -16.29 -28.42 -28.60
C ALA A 113 -16.91 -28.20 -27.22
N PHE A 114 -17.60 -27.06 -27.06
CA PHE A 114 -18.26 -26.57 -25.84
C PHE A 114 -17.35 -26.30 -24.63
N GLY A 115 -16.49 -27.24 -24.25
CA GLY A 115 -15.62 -27.14 -23.08
C GLY A 115 -14.75 -25.89 -23.07
N ASN A 116 -14.53 -25.31 -21.89
CA ASN A 116 -13.68 -24.14 -21.68
C ASN A 116 -12.20 -24.38 -21.97
N MET A 117 -11.76 -25.64 -21.91
CA MET A 117 -10.43 -26.08 -22.30
C MET A 117 -10.31 -26.35 -23.81
N CYS A 118 -11.42 -26.37 -24.56
CA CYS A 118 -11.42 -26.64 -25.99
C CYS A 118 -11.15 -25.37 -26.80
N ARG A 119 -10.32 -25.48 -27.85
CA ARG A 119 -10.09 -24.40 -28.81
C ARG A 119 -11.40 -24.03 -29.52
N GLY A 120 -11.88 -22.81 -29.32
CA GLY A 120 -13.16 -22.34 -29.86
C GLY A 120 -14.40 -22.74 -29.03
N GLY A 121 -14.20 -23.34 -27.85
CA GLY A 121 -15.28 -23.60 -26.88
C GLY A 121 -15.69 -22.35 -26.10
N HIS A 122 -16.67 -22.48 -25.21
CA HIS A 122 -17.18 -21.36 -24.43
C HIS A 122 -16.25 -21.01 -23.24
N MET A 123 -16.24 -19.77 -22.76
CA MET A 123 -15.49 -19.43 -21.54
C MET A 123 -16.22 -19.90 -20.28
N PHE A 124 -15.51 -20.39 -19.27
CA PHE A 124 -16.11 -20.65 -17.94
C PHE A 124 -16.53 -19.33 -17.28
N SER A 125 -17.76 -19.29 -16.74
CA SER A 125 -18.37 -18.08 -16.16
C SER A 125 -18.24 -16.85 -17.10
N PRO A 126 -18.86 -16.88 -18.29
CA PRO A 126 -18.68 -15.83 -19.28
C PRO A 126 -19.15 -14.48 -18.74
N ASN A 127 -18.41 -13.40 -19.06
CA ASN A 127 -18.75 -12.06 -18.58
C ASN A 127 -20.17 -11.70 -19.01
N LYS A 128 -21.04 -11.44 -18.04
CA LYS A 128 -22.42 -11.01 -18.29
C LYS A 128 -22.58 -9.51 -18.08
N THR A 129 -23.54 -8.94 -18.80
CA THR A 129 -23.87 -7.51 -18.76
C THR A 129 -24.50 -7.09 -17.42
N TYR A 130 -25.15 -8.00 -16.70
CA TYR A 130 -25.76 -7.74 -15.39
C TYR A 130 -24.77 -7.65 -14.22
N ARG A 131 -23.45 -7.68 -14.47
CA ARG A 131 -22.44 -7.42 -13.42
C ARG A 131 -22.69 -6.04 -12.79
N ARG A 132 -22.65 -5.94 -11.46
CA ARG A 132 -22.80 -4.65 -10.75
C ARG A 132 -21.59 -3.73 -10.97
N PHE A 133 -21.66 -2.88 -11.99
CA PHE A 133 -20.63 -1.88 -12.32
C PHE A 133 -20.70 -0.65 -11.40
N HIS A 134 -21.91 -0.14 -11.16
CA HIS A 134 -22.12 1.10 -10.43
C HIS A 134 -22.11 0.90 -8.91
N ARG A 135 -21.69 1.94 -8.18
CA ARG A 135 -21.69 2.01 -6.72
C ARG A 135 -22.38 3.29 -6.27
N LYS A 136 -23.43 3.12 -5.46
CA LYS A 136 -24.05 4.20 -4.68
C LYS A 136 -23.08 4.58 -3.56
N ILE A 137 -22.93 5.88 -3.35
CA ILE A 137 -22.10 6.47 -2.29
C ILE A 137 -22.98 7.47 -1.57
N ASN A 138 -22.83 7.55 -0.27
CA ASN A 138 -23.57 8.51 0.54
C ASN A 138 -23.24 9.95 0.09
N THR A 139 -24.25 10.81 0.11
CA THR A 139 -24.12 12.22 -0.29
C THR A 139 -23.17 12.95 0.64
N THR A 140 -23.27 12.70 1.95
CA THR A 140 -22.41 13.28 2.99
C THR A 140 -20.95 12.89 2.81
N GLU A 141 -20.65 11.61 2.58
CA GLU A 141 -19.29 11.13 2.27
C GLU A 141 -18.72 11.84 1.03
N LYS A 142 -19.50 11.95 -0.05
CA LYS A 142 -19.07 12.68 -1.24
C LYS A 142 -18.74 14.14 -0.94
N ARG A 143 -19.58 14.82 -0.15
CA ARG A 143 -19.38 16.23 0.22
C ARG A 143 -18.13 16.42 1.10
N HIS A 144 -17.92 15.54 2.08
CA HIS A 144 -16.72 15.56 2.92
C HIS A 144 -15.44 15.24 2.14
N ALA A 145 -15.50 14.31 1.17
CA ALA A 145 -14.37 14.02 0.30
C ALA A 145 -13.93 15.25 -0.50
N VAL A 146 -14.91 15.98 -1.06
CA VAL A 146 -14.63 17.19 -1.83
C VAL A 146 -14.10 18.29 -0.91
N ALA A 147 -14.67 18.48 0.28
CA ALA A 147 -14.17 19.44 1.26
C ALA A 147 -12.70 19.17 1.65
N ALA A 148 -12.36 17.91 1.96
CA ALA A 148 -10.98 17.50 2.24
C ALA A 148 -10.04 17.72 1.05
N ALA A 149 -10.51 17.47 -0.17
CA ALA A 149 -9.72 17.69 -1.38
C ALA A 149 -9.46 19.18 -1.66
N ILE A 150 -10.43 20.06 -1.38
CA ILE A 150 -10.26 21.52 -1.47
C ILE A 150 -9.28 22.01 -0.40
N ALA A 151 -9.42 21.56 0.85
CA ALA A 151 -8.48 21.92 1.91
C ALA A 151 -7.03 21.56 1.57
N ALA A 152 -6.82 20.40 0.94
CA ALA A 152 -5.50 19.96 0.53
C ALA A 152 -4.86 20.84 -0.56
N THR A 153 -5.64 21.54 -1.39
CA THR A 153 -5.08 22.34 -2.49
C THR A 153 -4.43 23.63 -2.03
N GLY A 154 -4.80 24.09 -0.83
CA GLY A 154 -4.15 25.19 -0.18
C GLY A 154 -2.81 24.83 0.47
N CYS A 155 -2.53 23.56 0.75
CA CYS A 155 -1.31 23.15 1.45
C CYS A 155 -0.16 22.92 0.45
N PRO A 156 0.91 23.75 0.44
CA PRO A 156 1.99 23.62 -0.54
C PRO A 156 2.69 22.25 -0.49
N SER A 157 2.89 21.71 0.71
CA SER A 157 3.54 20.40 0.90
C SER A 157 2.77 19.27 0.21
N LEU A 158 1.44 19.29 0.26
CA LEU A 158 0.61 18.27 -0.40
C LEU A 158 0.58 18.44 -1.92
N VAL A 159 0.58 19.68 -2.40
CA VAL A 159 0.62 19.99 -3.83
C VAL A 159 1.97 19.59 -4.45
N MET A 160 3.08 19.87 -3.76
CA MET A 160 4.42 19.40 -4.15
C MET A 160 4.56 17.89 -4.07
N ALA A 161 4.07 17.25 -3.00
CA ALA A 161 4.13 15.80 -2.84
C ALA A 161 3.37 15.04 -3.95
N ARG A 162 2.32 15.65 -4.53
CA ARG A 162 1.63 15.11 -5.70
C ARG A 162 2.46 15.20 -6.99
N GLY A 163 3.46 16.08 -7.04
CA GLY A 163 4.40 16.24 -8.14
C GLY A 163 4.14 17.46 -9.04
N HIS A 164 3.40 18.46 -8.56
CA HIS A 164 3.25 19.74 -9.26
C HIS A 164 4.51 20.62 -9.03
N ARG A 165 4.92 21.39 -10.05
CA ARG A 165 6.00 22.39 -9.93
C ARG A 165 5.39 23.72 -9.52
N ILE A 166 5.62 24.12 -8.27
CA ILE A 166 5.03 25.34 -7.68
C ILE A 166 6.06 26.27 -7.03
N ASN A 167 7.34 26.13 -7.40
CA ASN A 167 8.45 26.88 -6.78
C ASN A 167 8.31 28.40 -6.95
N ASN A 168 7.83 28.83 -8.12
CA ASN A 168 7.71 30.24 -8.50
C ASN A 168 6.27 30.78 -8.36
N VAL A 169 5.36 30.00 -7.75
CA VAL A 169 3.98 30.43 -7.54
C VAL A 169 3.91 31.34 -6.31
N PRO A 170 3.24 32.51 -6.37
CA PRO A 170 3.31 33.51 -5.30
C PRO A 170 2.64 33.06 -3.99
N GLU A 171 1.47 32.42 -4.08
CA GLU A 171 0.69 32.01 -2.91
C GLU A 171 -0.20 30.80 -3.23
N LEU A 172 -0.51 29.98 -2.21
CA LEU A 172 -1.54 28.95 -2.24
C LEU A 172 -2.54 29.15 -1.09
N PRO A 173 -3.86 28.97 -1.32
CA PRO A 173 -4.51 28.74 -2.63
C PRO A 173 -4.35 29.95 -3.57
N LEU A 174 -4.09 29.70 -4.85
CA LEU A 174 -3.89 30.78 -5.82
C LEU A 174 -5.24 31.38 -6.22
N VAL A 175 -5.46 32.65 -5.90
CA VAL A 175 -6.71 33.38 -6.17
C VAL A 175 -6.46 34.52 -7.15
N ILE A 176 -7.26 34.57 -8.22
CA ILE A 176 -7.11 35.53 -9.31
C ILE A 176 -8.38 36.36 -9.44
N SER A 177 -8.22 37.61 -9.86
CA SER A 177 -9.31 38.50 -10.26
C SER A 177 -10.26 37.86 -11.28
N ASN A 178 -11.49 38.38 -11.34
CA ASN A 178 -12.51 37.81 -12.24
C ASN A 178 -12.25 38.10 -13.72
N GLU A 179 -11.29 38.97 -14.05
CA GLU A 179 -10.90 39.31 -15.43
C GLU A 179 -10.49 38.08 -16.24
N ILE A 180 -9.92 37.06 -15.58
CA ILE A 180 -9.55 35.79 -16.20
C ILE A 180 -10.74 35.05 -16.84
N GLN A 181 -11.97 35.30 -16.38
CA GLN A 181 -13.19 34.68 -16.92
C GLN A 181 -13.47 35.11 -18.36
N ASN A 182 -12.98 36.28 -18.76
CA ASN A 182 -13.19 36.89 -20.08
C ASN A 182 -12.12 36.50 -21.11
N ILE A 183 -11.15 35.66 -20.74
CA ILE A 183 -10.12 35.19 -21.68
C ILE A 183 -10.76 34.25 -22.70
N ASN A 184 -10.73 34.68 -23.97
CA ASN A 184 -11.29 33.93 -25.10
C ASN A 184 -10.24 33.19 -25.93
N LYS A 185 -9.00 33.70 -25.98
CA LYS A 185 -7.92 33.17 -26.82
C LYS A 185 -7.01 32.25 -26.01
N THR A 186 -6.61 31.13 -26.62
CA THR A 186 -5.66 30.17 -26.01
C THR A 186 -4.27 30.76 -25.83
N SER A 187 -3.83 31.70 -26.68
CA SER A 187 -2.53 32.37 -26.55
C SER A 187 -2.45 33.18 -25.25
N ALA A 188 -3.47 34.00 -24.97
CA ALA A 188 -3.57 34.75 -23.73
C ALA A 188 -3.62 33.83 -22.49
N ALA A 189 -4.27 32.67 -22.60
CA ALA A 189 -4.26 31.66 -21.54
C ALA A 189 -2.87 31.05 -21.29
N VAL A 190 -2.04 30.88 -22.32
CA VAL A 190 -0.64 30.41 -22.16
C VAL A 190 0.24 31.49 -21.54
N GLU A 191 0.07 32.75 -21.94
CA GLU A 191 0.76 33.91 -21.33
C GLU A 191 0.43 34.03 -19.85
N PHE A 192 -0.85 33.86 -19.50
CA PHE A 192 -1.30 33.81 -18.11
C PHE A 192 -0.50 32.78 -17.27
N PHE A 193 -0.30 31.55 -17.75
CA PHE A 193 0.48 30.55 -17.01
C PHE A 193 1.95 30.94 -16.85
N LYS A 194 2.54 31.61 -17.85
CA LYS A 194 3.92 32.10 -17.76
C LYS A 194 4.04 33.19 -16.69
N ASN A 195 3.14 34.17 -16.70
CA ASN A 195 3.17 35.30 -15.76
C ASN A 195 3.02 34.85 -14.30
N PHE A 196 2.28 33.77 -14.05
CA PHE A 196 2.08 33.19 -12.72
C PHE A 196 3.14 32.17 -12.28
N GLY A 197 4.26 32.06 -13.00
CA GLY A 197 5.36 31.17 -12.64
C GLY A 197 5.04 29.68 -12.83
N LEU A 198 4.02 29.35 -13.64
CA LEU A 198 3.58 27.97 -13.92
C LEU A 198 4.24 27.39 -15.18
N GLU A 199 5.25 28.04 -15.74
CA GLU A 199 5.94 27.57 -16.93
C GLU A 199 6.58 26.19 -16.75
N GLU A 200 7.24 25.94 -15.61
CA GLU A 200 7.83 24.63 -15.28
C GLU A 200 6.77 23.53 -15.19
N GLU A 201 5.60 23.87 -14.66
CA GLU A 201 4.47 22.94 -14.55
C GLU A 201 3.90 22.61 -15.94
N MET A 202 3.81 23.59 -16.83
CA MET A 202 3.39 23.38 -18.22
C MET A 202 4.41 22.53 -18.99
N LYS A 203 5.72 22.81 -18.86
CA LYS A 203 6.80 21.99 -19.44
C LYS A 203 6.78 20.54 -18.94
N ARG A 204 6.45 20.31 -17.66
CA ARG A 204 6.26 18.95 -17.10
C ARG A 204 5.13 18.21 -17.80
N ILE A 205 4.02 18.88 -18.09
CA ILE A 205 2.88 18.26 -18.78
C ILE A 205 3.25 17.93 -20.22
N GLU A 206 3.88 18.85 -20.94
CA GLU A 206 4.29 18.65 -22.34
C GLU A 206 5.28 17.50 -22.49
N SER A 207 6.31 17.44 -21.63
CA SER A 207 7.30 16.35 -21.64
C SER A 207 6.71 14.98 -21.23
N SER A 208 5.62 14.98 -20.46
CA SER A 208 4.96 13.73 -20.02
C SER A 208 4.11 13.05 -21.10
N ILE A 209 3.91 13.68 -22.26
CA ILE A 209 3.05 13.15 -23.31
C ILE A 209 3.72 11.93 -23.95
N ALA A 210 3.25 10.75 -23.56
CA ALA A 210 3.79 9.48 -24.02
C ALA A 210 2.72 8.60 -24.67
N ILE A 211 3.16 7.66 -25.50
CA ILE A 211 2.30 6.60 -26.03
C ILE A 211 2.02 5.60 -24.92
N ARG A 212 0.74 5.28 -24.68
CA ARG A 212 0.30 4.32 -23.67
C ARG A 212 0.83 2.92 -23.98
N CYS A 213 1.47 2.30 -23.00
CA CYS A 213 1.89 0.90 -23.11
C CYS A 213 0.69 -0.07 -23.15
N GLY A 214 0.83 -1.18 -23.88
CA GLY A 214 -0.17 -2.25 -23.98
C GLY A 214 -1.34 -2.01 -24.94
N LYS A 215 -2.39 -2.81 -24.80
CA LYS A 215 -3.55 -2.87 -25.73
C LYS A 215 -4.47 -1.65 -25.69
N GLY A 216 -4.24 -0.71 -24.78
CA GLY A 216 -5.01 0.55 -24.71
C GLY A 216 -4.91 1.39 -25.99
N LYS A 217 -3.80 1.26 -26.73
CA LYS A 217 -3.56 1.94 -28.01
C LYS A 217 -4.62 1.63 -29.07
N MET A 218 -5.13 0.39 -29.08
CA MET A 218 -6.18 -0.06 -30.01
C MET A 218 -7.58 0.40 -29.61
N ARG A 219 -7.75 0.95 -28.39
CA ARG A 219 -9.05 1.31 -27.81
C ARG A 219 -9.16 2.82 -27.60
N ASN A 220 -8.72 3.61 -28.57
CA ASN A 220 -8.75 5.08 -28.56
C ASN A 220 -8.11 5.74 -27.33
N ARG A 221 -7.15 5.06 -26.68
CA ARG A 221 -6.40 5.55 -25.51
C ARG A 221 -4.90 5.54 -25.79
N ARG A 222 -4.52 6.00 -26.98
CA ARG A 222 -3.14 5.92 -27.50
C ARG A 222 -2.14 6.75 -26.71
N ARG A 223 -2.52 7.93 -26.22
CA ARG A 223 -1.63 8.83 -25.48
C ARG A 223 -2.02 8.93 -24.01
N VAL A 224 -1.04 9.25 -23.18
CA VAL A 224 -1.20 9.65 -21.77
C VAL A 224 -0.49 10.97 -21.56
N CYS A 225 -0.98 11.77 -20.62
CA CYS A 225 -0.34 13.01 -20.19
C CYS A 225 -0.50 13.13 -18.67
N ALA A 226 0.39 13.88 -18.04
CA ALA A 226 0.27 14.25 -16.65
C ALA A 226 -0.93 15.17 -16.43
N VAL A 227 -1.51 15.08 -15.22
CA VAL A 227 -2.56 15.99 -14.79
C VAL A 227 -1.92 17.27 -14.27
N GLY A 228 -2.36 18.41 -14.81
CA GLY A 228 -1.88 19.74 -14.51
C GLY A 228 -2.83 20.57 -13.64
N PRO A 229 -2.77 21.90 -13.77
CA PRO A 229 -3.62 22.82 -13.02
C PRO A 229 -5.12 22.56 -13.25
N LEU A 230 -5.92 22.84 -12.23
CA LEU A 230 -7.37 22.90 -12.33
C LEU A 230 -7.83 24.33 -12.08
N ILE A 231 -8.47 24.95 -13.07
CA ILE A 231 -9.03 26.31 -12.95
C ILE A 231 -10.47 26.20 -12.49
N VAL A 232 -10.79 26.87 -11.39
CA VAL A 232 -12.11 26.88 -10.78
C VAL A 232 -12.72 28.27 -10.93
N TYR A 233 -13.84 28.36 -11.63
CA TYR A 233 -14.50 29.61 -11.99
C TYR A 233 -15.96 29.65 -11.49
N ALA A 234 -16.48 30.86 -11.32
CA ALA A 234 -17.87 31.11 -10.96
C ALA A 234 -18.78 31.04 -12.21
N GLU A 235 -18.47 31.84 -13.22
CA GLU A 235 -19.23 31.95 -14.47
C GLU A 235 -18.35 31.67 -15.70
N ASP A 236 -18.96 31.25 -16.80
CA ASP A 236 -18.26 30.93 -18.05
C ASP A 236 -18.51 32.00 -19.11
N ASN A 237 -17.59 32.98 -19.19
CA ASN A 237 -17.60 34.03 -20.20
C ASN A 237 -16.61 33.77 -21.35
N GLY A 238 -16.19 32.51 -21.53
CA GLY A 238 -15.22 32.11 -22.57
C GLY A 238 -14.00 31.35 -22.03
N ILE A 239 -13.76 31.39 -20.72
CA ILE A 239 -12.63 30.73 -20.06
C ILE A 239 -12.53 29.23 -20.36
N VAL A 240 -13.67 28.53 -20.48
CA VAL A 240 -13.66 27.10 -20.81
C VAL A 240 -13.11 26.87 -22.22
N LYS A 241 -13.49 27.73 -23.18
CA LYS A 241 -13.02 27.63 -24.57
C LYS A 241 -11.54 27.95 -24.69
N ALA A 242 -11.05 28.96 -23.96
CA ALA A 242 -9.64 29.34 -23.95
C ALA A 242 -8.74 28.26 -23.32
N MET A 243 -9.20 27.60 -22.26
CA MET A 243 -8.37 26.66 -21.50
C MET A 243 -8.43 25.22 -22.00
N ARG A 244 -9.54 24.77 -22.63
CA ARG A 244 -9.75 23.35 -22.99
C ARG A 244 -8.70 22.73 -23.93
N ASN A 245 -8.04 23.54 -24.75
CA ASN A 245 -7.09 23.04 -25.74
C ASN A 245 -5.69 22.80 -25.13
N ILE A 246 -5.41 23.47 -24.01
CA ILE A 246 -4.14 23.37 -23.30
C ILE A 246 -4.05 21.98 -22.67
N LYS A 247 -2.93 21.28 -22.88
CA LYS A 247 -2.76 19.91 -22.41
C LYS A 247 -2.67 19.88 -20.89
N GLY A 248 -3.34 18.90 -20.27
CA GLY A 248 -3.30 18.65 -18.82
C GLY A 248 -3.99 19.70 -17.94
N VAL A 249 -4.49 20.80 -18.51
CA VAL A 249 -5.29 21.81 -17.81
C VAL A 249 -6.76 21.41 -17.87
N ASP A 250 -7.41 21.37 -16.71
CA ASP A 250 -8.87 21.20 -16.63
C ASP A 250 -9.50 22.49 -16.11
N THR A 251 -10.75 22.72 -16.48
CA THR A 251 -11.59 23.78 -15.88
C THR A 251 -12.77 23.16 -15.13
N CYS A 252 -13.31 23.82 -14.11
CA CYS A 252 -14.49 23.38 -13.38
C CYS A 252 -15.27 24.57 -12.81
N SER A 253 -16.59 24.55 -12.93
CA SER A 253 -17.44 25.49 -12.19
C SER A 253 -17.45 25.13 -10.70
N VAL A 254 -17.51 26.13 -9.84
CA VAL A 254 -17.51 25.98 -8.37
C VAL A 254 -18.72 25.20 -7.87
N GLU A 255 -19.88 25.42 -8.49
CA GLU A 255 -21.14 24.77 -8.12
C GLU A 255 -21.12 23.27 -8.41
N ARG A 256 -20.31 22.85 -9.40
CA ARG A 256 -20.22 21.47 -9.90
C ARG A 256 -18.85 20.84 -9.64
N LEU A 257 -18.23 21.19 -8.51
CA LEU A 257 -16.92 20.64 -8.12
C LEU A 257 -16.96 19.12 -7.97
N ASN A 258 -16.11 18.46 -8.75
CA ASN A 258 -16.03 17.02 -8.83
C ASN A 258 -14.76 16.50 -8.15
N LEU A 259 -14.91 15.51 -7.26
CA LEU A 259 -13.78 14.82 -6.62
C LEU A 259 -12.80 14.21 -7.63
N LEU A 260 -13.30 13.68 -8.75
CA LEU A 260 -12.45 13.07 -9.77
C LEU A 260 -11.49 14.07 -10.44
N ARG A 261 -11.86 15.36 -10.45
CA ARG A 261 -11.01 16.44 -10.96
C ARG A 261 -10.09 17.00 -9.87
N LEU A 262 -10.59 17.18 -8.65
CA LEU A 262 -9.80 17.71 -7.52
C LEU A 262 -8.75 16.71 -6.98
N ALA A 263 -9.08 15.43 -6.97
CA ALA A 263 -8.21 14.36 -6.47
C ALA A 263 -8.05 13.23 -7.51
N PRO A 264 -7.39 13.49 -8.66
CA PRO A 264 -7.19 12.48 -9.70
C PRO A 264 -6.32 11.34 -9.16
N GLY A 265 -6.83 10.11 -9.25
CA GLY A 265 -6.18 8.92 -8.72
C GLY A 265 -6.52 8.61 -7.25
N GLY A 266 -7.39 9.40 -6.62
CA GLY A 266 -7.74 9.25 -5.21
C GLY A 266 -6.72 9.86 -4.25
N THR A 267 -5.76 10.63 -4.76
CA THR A 267 -4.80 11.43 -4.00
C THR A 267 -5.17 12.92 -4.14
N PHE A 268 -5.26 13.62 -3.01
CA PHE A 268 -5.55 15.06 -2.98
C PHE A 268 -4.27 15.90 -3.13
N GLY A 269 -4.41 17.23 -3.19
CA GLY A 269 -3.29 18.15 -3.45
C GLY A 269 -3.06 18.41 -4.93
N ARG A 270 -4.12 18.49 -5.74
CA ARG A 270 -3.99 19.01 -7.11
C ARG A 270 -3.76 20.51 -7.06
N LEU A 271 -2.88 21.04 -7.91
CA LEU A 271 -2.75 22.48 -8.09
C LEU A 271 -4.08 23.04 -8.62
N THR A 272 -4.77 23.84 -7.80
CA THR A 272 -6.03 24.49 -8.18
C THR A 272 -5.88 25.99 -8.13
N ILE A 273 -6.39 26.64 -9.17
CA ILE A 273 -6.41 28.07 -9.34
C ILE A 273 -7.86 28.51 -9.23
N PHE A 274 -8.17 29.45 -8.35
CA PHE A 274 -9.54 29.93 -8.15
C PHE A 274 -9.71 31.36 -8.65
N THR A 275 -10.89 31.66 -9.21
CA THR A 275 -11.30 33.06 -9.38
C THR A 275 -11.77 33.65 -8.05
N LYS A 276 -11.77 34.98 -7.94
CA LYS A 276 -12.22 35.72 -6.77
C LYS A 276 -13.66 35.35 -6.39
N ASP A 277 -14.57 35.33 -7.35
CA ASP A 277 -15.97 34.97 -7.08
C ASP A 277 -16.14 33.48 -6.77
N ALA A 278 -15.27 32.63 -7.32
CA ALA A 278 -15.25 31.20 -7.00
C ALA A 278 -14.97 30.96 -5.51
N ILE A 279 -13.99 31.67 -4.94
CA ILE A 279 -13.67 31.60 -3.50
C ILE A 279 -14.85 32.06 -2.65
N LYS A 280 -15.52 33.17 -3.03
CA LYS A 280 -16.69 33.67 -2.30
C LYS A 280 -17.83 32.65 -2.30
N ARG A 281 -18.17 32.07 -3.47
CA ARG A 281 -19.22 31.04 -3.58
C ARG A 281 -18.88 29.77 -2.79
N LEU A 282 -17.60 29.41 -2.61
CA LEU A 282 -17.22 28.26 -1.78
C LEU A 282 -17.70 28.41 -0.33
N GLN A 283 -17.69 29.63 0.22
CA GLN A 283 -18.16 29.90 1.57
C GLN A 283 -19.67 29.65 1.69
N GLU A 284 -20.46 30.08 0.71
CA GLU A 284 -21.91 29.84 0.65
C GLU A 284 -22.24 28.34 0.50
N ILE A 285 -21.52 27.66 -0.39
CA ILE A 285 -21.76 26.26 -0.74
C ILE A 285 -21.43 25.29 0.41
N TYR A 286 -20.43 25.60 1.23
CA TYR A 286 -19.97 24.71 2.32
C TYR A 286 -20.31 25.22 3.72
N GLY A 287 -20.58 26.51 3.88
CA GLY A 287 -20.84 27.13 5.18
C GLY A 287 -19.63 27.06 6.11
N SER A 288 -19.84 27.38 7.38
CA SER A 288 -18.87 27.25 8.46
C SER A 288 -19.16 26.03 9.35
N TYR A 289 -18.44 25.89 10.46
CA TYR A 289 -18.74 24.87 11.47
C TYR A 289 -19.94 25.25 12.35
N THR A 290 -20.25 26.54 12.44
CA THR A 290 -21.33 27.11 13.27
C THR A 290 -22.59 27.37 12.44
N HIS A 291 -22.43 27.88 11.22
CA HIS A 291 -23.51 28.15 10.28
C HIS A 291 -23.47 27.10 9.16
N GLY A 292 -24.60 26.42 8.95
CA GLY A 292 -24.75 25.46 7.86
C GLY A 292 -24.58 26.10 6.48
N SER A 293 -24.41 25.27 5.46
CA SER A 293 -24.33 25.78 4.07
C SER A 293 -25.67 26.32 3.59
N SER A 294 -25.65 27.45 2.88
CA SER A 294 -26.86 28.03 2.27
C SER A 294 -27.32 27.23 1.05
N SER A 295 -26.38 26.76 0.22
CA SER A 295 -26.72 26.03 -1.02
C SER A 295 -27.03 24.55 -0.81
N LYS A 296 -26.53 23.93 0.26
CA LYS A 296 -26.74 22.49 0.53
C LYS A 296 -27.60 22.30 1.77
N VAL A 297 -28.86 21.93 1.56
CA VAL A 297 -29.81 21.67 2.65
C VAL A 297 -29.24 20.63 3.63
N GLY A 298 -29.28 20.98 4.93
CA GLY A 298 -28.89 20.12 6.04
C GLY A 298 -27.42 19.71 6.07
N TYR A 299 -26.52 20.42 5.37
CA TYR A 299 -25.10 20.09 5.34
C TYR A 299 -24.26 21.02 6.21
N THR A 300 -23.30 20.42 6.91
CA THR A 300 -22.26 21.10 7.70
C THR A 300 -20.91 20.48 7.41
N LEU A 301 -19.84 21.26 7.61
CA LEU A 301 -18.47 20.74 7.48
C LEU A 301 -18.16 19.67 8.55
N PRO A 302 -17.32 18.67 8.23
CA PRO A 302 -16.95 17.62 9.17
C PRO A 302 -16.04 18.19 10.25
N ARG A 303 -16.39 17.99 11.53
CA ARG A 303 -15.53 18.42 12.64
C ARG A 303 -14.28 17.53 12.71
N PRO A 304 -13.08 18.11 12.92
CA PRO A 304 -11.88 17.32 13.11
C PRO A 304 -11.94 16.58 14.45
N ALA A 305 -11.41 15.36 14.51
CA ALA A 305 -11.32 14.59 15.75
C ALA A 305 -10.34 15.21 16.77
N MET A 306 -9.31 15.89 16.27
CA MET A 306 -8.35 16.66 17.07
C MET A 306 -8.42 18.14 16.66
N THR A 307 -8.59 19.04 17.62
CA THR A 307 -8.63 20.49 17.38
C THR A 307 -7.25 21.03 16.94
N ASN A 308 -6.20 20.57 17.62
CA ASN A 308 -4.81 20.81 17.26
C ASN A 308 -4.18 19.52 16.71
N ALA A 309 -3.70 19.58 15.46
CA ALA A 309 -3.05 18.45 14.80
C ALA A 309 -1.53 18.39 15.08
N ASP A 310 -0.94 19.44 15.66
CA ASP A 310 0.46 19.46 16.04
C ASP A 310 0.67 18.76 17.38
N ILE A 311 0.90 17.45 17.30
CA ILE A 311 1.17 16.58 18.44
C ILE A 311 2.45 17.01 19.15
N SER A 312 3.46 17.51 18.42
CA SER A 312 4.73 17.94 19.01
C SER A 312 4.53 19.12 19.94
N ARG A 313 3.70 20.09 19.55
CA ARG A 313 3.32 21.23 20.41
C ARG A 313 2.55 20.78 21.65
N ILE A 314 1.65 19.82 21.53
CA ILE A 314 0.88 19.31 22.68
C ILE A 314 1.83 18.59 23.66
N ILE A 315 2.68 17.68 23.16
CA ILE A 315 3.62 16.93 23.98
C ILE A 315 4.62 17.85 24.67
N ASN A 316 5.14 18.86 23.97
CA ASN A 316 6.15 19.78 24.49
C ASN A 316 5.55 20.97 25.25
N SER A 317 4.24 20.98 25.49
CA SER A 317 3.58 22.01 26.29
C SER A 317 4.01 21.93 27.76
N THR A 318 4.04 23.07 28.43
CA THR A 318 4.42 23.18 29.85
C THR A 318 3.52 22.34 30.77
N GLU A 319 2.24 22.26 30.42
CA GLU A 319 1.19 21.54 31.12
C GLU A 319 1.45 20.03 31.09
N VAL A 320 1.90 19.51 29.94
CA VAL A 320 2.29 18.09 29.83
C VAL A 320 3.65 17.86 30.47
N GLN A 321 4.65 18.68 30.15
CA GLN A 321 6.03 18.47 30.60
C GLN A 321 6.20 18.59 32.12
N SER A 322 5.39 19.42 32.80
CA SER A 322 5.45 19.57 34.27
C SER A 322 4.99 18.33 35.04
N VAL A 323 4.10 17.52 34.44
CA VAL A 323 3.56 16.30 35.07
C VAL A 323 4.36 15.06 34.69
N LEU A 324 5.05 15.08 33.55
CA LEU A 324 5.83 13.95 33.08
C LEU A 324 6.97 13.63 34.06
N ARG A 325 7.13 12.33 34.34
CA ARG A 325 8.29 11.84 35.08
C ARG A 325 9.55 12.14 34.27
N PRO A 326 10.68 12.49 34.92
CA PRO A 326 11.94 12.68 34.21
C PRO A 326 12.22 11.44 33.39
N LEU A 327 12.68 11.65 32.15
CA LEU A 327 13.08 10.57 31.29
C LEU A 327 14.04 9.70 32.08
N ARG A 328 13.70 8.42 32.30
CA ARG A 328 14.61 7.48 32.93
C ARG A 328 15.86 7.49 32.07
N GLY A 329 16.94 8.04 32.59
CA GLY A 329 18.19 8.13 31.86
C GLY A 329 18.53 6.76 31.27
N PHE A 330 19.26 6.76 30.16
CA PHE A 330 19.70 5.61 29.37
C PHE A 330 20.40 4.45 30.13
N ARG A 331 20.31 4.36 31.46
CA ARG A 331 20.70 3.18 32.26
C ARG A 331 19.83 1.96 31.94
N CYS A 332 18.58 2.13 31.52
CA CYS A 332 17.71 1.01 31.10
C CYS A 332 17.67 0.78 29.58
N MET A 333 18.18 1.72 28.79
CA MET A 333 18.53 1.53 27.38
C MET A 333 20.04 1.73 27.25
N GLY A 334 20.84 0.97 28.00
CA GLY A 334 22.29 0.98 27.83
C GLY A 334 22.56 0.64 26.37
N GLY A 335 22.87 1.67 25.57
CA GLY A 335 22.68 1.66 24.11
C GLY A 335 23.07 0.33 23.57
N ILE A 336 22.07 -0.50 23.19
CA ILE A 336 22.10 -1.96 23.17
C ILE A 336 23.55 -2.41 23.33
N LYS A 337 24.03 -2.55 24.57
CA LYS A 337 25.29 -3.26 24.80
C LYS A 337 24.94 -4.71 24.49
N ARG A 338 24.77 -4.99 23.19
CA ARG A 338 25.17 -6.22 22.56
C ARG A 338 26.63 -6.33 22.95
N THR A 339 26.88 -6.84 24.15
CA THR A 339 28.06 -7.64 24.39
C THR A 339 27.91 -8.74 23.36
N LYS A 340 28.55 -8.56 22.19
CA LYS A 340 28.33 -9.38 21.00
C LYS A 340 28.70 -10.84 21.20
N THR A 341 29.11 -11.26 22.39
CA THR A 341 29.38 -12.64 22.76
C THR A 341 29.17 -12.84 24.26
N LEU A 342 28.43 -13.90 24.62
CA LEU A 342 28.47 -14.45 25.97
C LEU A 342 29.89 -14.98 26.21
N LYS A 343 30.63 -14.35 27.13
CA LYS A 343 31.95 -14.85 27.54
C LYS A 343 31.77 -16.18 28.26
N ASN A 344 32.47 -17.22 27.84
CA ASN A 344 32.40 -18.52 28.50
C ASN A 344 33.02 -18.44 29.91
N ASN A 345 32.23 -18.74 30.93
CA ASN A 345 32.64 -18.65 32.33
C ASN A 345 33.65 -19.73 32.72
N LEU A 346 33.75 -20.84 31.99
CA LEU A 346 34.70 -21.90 32.31
C LEU A 346 36.12 -21.55 31.84
N THR A 347 36.24 -20.83 30.73
CA THR A 347 37.52 -20.38 30.17
C THR A 347 37.93 -19.00 30.69
N ASN A 348 36.97 -18.13 31.01
CA ASN A 348 37.24 -16.77 31.48
C ASN A 348 37.20 -16.68 33.02
N LEU A 349 38.38 -16.60 33.65
CA LEU A 349 38.51 -16.56 35.11
C LEU A 349 37.81 -15.36 35.75
N SER A 350 37.90 -14.15 35.18
CA SER A 350 37.28 -12.96 35.78
C SER A 350 35.76 -13.04 35.76
N LYS A 351 35.19 -13.60 34.67
CA LYS A 351 33.76 -13.86 34.60
C LYS A 351 33.33 -14.98 35.55
N ARG A 352 34.14 -16.04 35.68
CA ARG A 352 33.90 -17.12 36.66
C ARG A 352 33.94 -16.62 38.10
N ALA A 353 34.91 -15.78 38.43
CA ALA A 353 35.09 -15.21 39.75
C ALA A 353 33.98 -14.21 40.11
N CYS A 354 33.47 -13.45 39.13
CA CYS A 354 32.30 -12.59 39.32
C CYS A 354 31.04 -13.39 39.66
N LEU A 355 30.85 -14.57 39.06
CA LEU A 355 29.68 -15.42 39.30
C LEU A 355 29.83 -16.33 40.52
N ASN A 356 31.04 -16.83 40.76
CA ASN A 356 31.39 -17.65 41.91
C ASN A 356 32.72 -17.14 42.50
N PRO A 357 32.68 -16.24 43.50
CA PRO A 357 33.88 -15.67 44.09
C PRO A 357 34.75 -16.74 44.78
N ALA A 358 34.14 -17.77 45.35
CA ALA A 358 34.83 -18.90 45.99
C ALA A 358 35.62 -19.77 45.00
N TYR A 359 35.34 -19.69 43.70
CA TYR A 359 36.11 -20.45 42.71
C TYR A 359 37.61 -20.10 42.71
N THR A 360 37.95 -18.85 43.02
CA THR A 360 39.34 -18.39 43.06
C THR A 360 40.14 -19.11 44.14
N SER A 361 39.57 -19.25 45.34
CA SER A 361 40.17 -19.96 46.46
C SER A 361 40.17 -21.47 46.24
N LEU A 362 39.08 -22.04 45.71
CA LEU A 362 38.99 -23.47 45.36
C LEU A 362 40.00 -23.89 44.29
N ARG A 363 40.19 -23.06 43.25
CA ARG A 363 41.20 -23.32 42.21
C ARG A 363 42.62 -23.28 42.80
N LYS A 364 42.88 -22.32 43.70
CA LYS A 364 44.17 -22.20 44.40
C LYS A 364 44.44 -23.40 45.31
N SER A 365 43.46 -23.82 46.12
CA SER A 365 43.60 -24.97 47.02
C SER A 365 43.76 -26.28 46.26
N ALA A 366 43.00 -26.49 45.17
CA ALA A 366 43.12 -27.65 44.31
C ALA A 366 44.50 -27.74 43.63
N ARG A 367 45.02 -26.61 43.14
CA ARG A 367 46.37 -26.54 42.54
C ARG A 367 47.45 -26.84 43.57
N LEU A 368 47.36 -26.26 44.76
CA LEU A 368 48.32 -26.53 45.84
C LEU A 368 48.30 -28.01 46.24
N ALA A 369 47.14 -28.64 46.37
CA ALA A 369 47.04 -30.07 46.71
C ALA A 369 47.70 -31.02 45.68
N GLN A 370 47.96 -30.57 44.45
CA GLN A 370 48.64 -31.35 43.42
C GLN A 370 50.16 -31.18 43.44
N ILE A 371 50.66 -30.00 43.80
CA ILE A 371 52.09 -29.68 43.81
C ILE A 371 52.78 -30.39 44.99
N PRO A 372 53.84 -31.20 44.76
CA PRO A 372 54.56 -31.88 45.83
C PRO A 372 55.23 -30.87 46.77
N GLY A 373 55.33 -31.21 48.05
CA GLY A 373 55.92 -30.34 49.08
C GLY A 373 54.96 -29.31 49.70
N THR A 374 53.73 -29.14 49.21
CA THR A 374 52.76 -28.26 49.87
C THR A 374 52.04 -28.94 51.04
N ARG A 375 51.57 -28.14 52.01
CA ARG A 375 50.76 -28.63 53.15
C ARG A 375 49.52 -29.40 52.71
N LEU A 376 48.81 -28.91 51.70
CA LEU A 376 47.60 -29.56 51.19
C LEU A 376 47.93 -30.88 50.46
N HIS A 377 49.07 -30.98 49.78
CA HIS A 377 49.52 -32.23 49.16
C HIS A 377 49.83 -33.30 50.21
N ALA A 378 50.52 -32.93 51.30
CA ALA A 378 50.80 -33.85 52.41
C ALA A 378 49.51 -34.39 53.05
N ILE A 379 48.51 -33.53 53.27
CA ILE A 379 47.18 -33.94 53.79
C ILE A 379 46.52 -34.93 52.83
N LYS A 380 46.53 -34.66 51.52
CA LYS A 380 45.96 -35.55 50.50
C LYS A 380 46.67 -36.91 50.45
N GLN A 381 48.00 -36.94 50.61
CA GLN A 381 48.76 -38.20 50.67
C GLN A 381 48.45 -39.00 51.92
N ARG A 382 48.32 -38.36 53.09
CA ARG A 382 47.88 -39.01 54.33
C ARG A 382 46.51 -39.64 54.17
N GLN A 383 45.54 -38.91 53.60
CA GLN A 383 44.21 -39.44 53.30
C GLN A 383 44.27 -40.63 52.32
N LYS A 384 45.11 -40.54 51.27
CA LYS A 384 45.31 -41.63 50.31
C LYS A 384 45.92 -42.87 50.96
N ALA A 385 46.88 -42.70 51.87
CA ALA A 385 47.50 -43.78 52.63
C ALA A 385 46.49 -44.44 53.60
N ALA A 386 45.73 -43.65 54.34
CA ALA A 386 44.66 -44.13 55.22
C ALA A 386 43.60 -44.92 54.45
N ASN A 387 43.14 -44.41 53.30
CA ASN A 387 42.19 -45.11 52.43
C ASN A 387 42.77 -46.41 51.86
N ARG A 388 44.07 -46.45 51.55
CA ARG A 388 44.76 -47.68 51.10
C ARG A 388 44.84 -48.71 52.23
N ALA A 389 45.17 -48.30 53.45
CA ALA A 389 45.20 -49.18 54.63
C ALA A 389 43.81 -49.74 54.93
N LEU A 390 42.78 -48.90 54.89
CA LEU A 390 41.39 -49.31 55.08
C LEU A 390 40.96 -50.30 53.99
N LYS A 391 41.28 -50.04 52.71
CA LYS A 391 41.02 -51.01 51.62
C LYS A 391 41.73 -52.34 51.83
N LYS A 392 42.98 -52.35 52.31
CA LYS A 392 43.69 -53.59 52.68
C LYS A 392 42.98 -54.34 53.81
N SER A 393 42.53 -53.63 54.85
CA SER A 393 41.82 -54.23 55.98
C SER A 393 40.47 -54.83 55.57
N ILE A 394 39.72 -54.16 54.68
CA ILE A 394 38.46 -54.66 54.14
C ILE A 394 38.72 -55.91 53.29
N LYS A 395 39.76 -55.88 52.45
CA LYS A 395 40.16 -57.04 51.62
C LYS A 395 40.50 -58.25 52.49
N GLN A 396 41.30 -58.06 53.54
CA GLN A 396 41.63 -59.13 54.50
C GLN A 396 40.37 -59.68 55.19
N LYS A 397 39.48 -58.81 55.68
CA LYS A 397 38.20 -59.25 56.27
C LYS A 397 37.32 -60.02 55.28
N SER A 398 37.32 -59.63 54.00
CA SER A 398 36.58 -60.36 52.97
C SER A 398 37.20 -61.73 52.67
N GLU A 399 38.52 -61.83 52.65
CA GLU A 399 39.24 -63.09 52.43
C GLU A 399 39.07 -64.06 53.62
N THR A 400 39.10 -63.55 54.86
CA THR A 400 38.83 -64.38 56.05
C THR A 400 37.36 -64.81 56.15
N ALA A 401 36.40 -63.96 55.78
CA ALA A 401 34.99 -64.34 55.69
C ALA A 401 34.75 -65.42 54.61
N LEU A 402 35.46 -65.35 53.48
CA LEU A 402 35.44 -66.38 52.44
C LEU A 402 36.03 -67.70 52.94
N ALA A 403 37.15 -67.66 53.67
CA ALA A 403 37.77 -68.85 54.26
C ALA A 403 36.90 -69.48 55.36
N ALA A 404 36.25 -68.68 56.22
CA ALA A 404 35.30 -69.17 57.22
C ALA A 404 34.08 -69.84 56.58
N LYS A 405 33.58 -69.30 55.46
CA LYS A 405 32.49 -69.88 54.68
C LYS A 405 32.88 -71.21 53.98
N ALA A 406 34.17 -71.38 53.66
CA ALA A 406 34.68 -72.64 53.08
C ALA A 406 34.89 -73.75 54.13
N LEU A 407 35.14 -73.38 55.41
CA LEU A 407 35.30 -74.32 56.53
C LEU A 407 33.96 -74.76 57.14
N SER A 408 32.92 -73.93 57.07
CA SER A 408 31.54 -74.38 57.27
C SER A 408 31.11 -75.15 56.02
N GLY A 409 31.30 -76.47 56.01
CA GLY A 409 30.80 -77.34 54.95
C GLY A 409 29.30 -77.11 54.68
N PRO A 410 28.77 -77.52 53.51
CA PRO A 410 27.38 -77.25 53.15
C PRO A 410 26.45 -77.90 54.18
N ASN A 411 25.87 -77.10 55.08
CA ASN A 411 24.76 -77.54 55.91
C ASN A 411 23.63 -77.95 54.97
N GLN A 412 23.41 -79.26 54.86
CA GLN A 412 22.12 -79.80 54.48
C GLN A 412 21.19 -79.60 55.68
N ASN A 413 20.34 -78.57 55.55
CA ASN A 413 18.93 -78.53 55.97
C ASN A 413 18.38 -77.13 55.69
#